data_AF-A0A433Q9S7-F1
#
_entry.id   AF-A0A433Q9S7-F1
#
_cell.length_a   1.000
_cell.length_b   1.000
_cell.length_c   1.000
_cell.angle_alpha   90.00
_cell.angle_beta   90.00
_cell.angle_gamma   90.00
#
_symmetry.space_group_name_H-M   'P 1'
#
loop_
_entity.id
_entity.type
_entity.pdbx_description
1 polymer ?
#
loop_
_entity_poly.entity_id
_entity_poly.type
_entity_poly.pdbx_seq_one_letter_code
_entity_poly.pdbx_strand_id
1 'polypeptide(L)'
;MVNETRLLAPFLTLLSAAWLFMVIFPVSLCLAFFELYRRKTPSELQYPQKILITGAASGIGEAIAVLYANSAATATPPRNVYLALLDINPTALERVAETCRARGAQVETHVIDVTDGAAMNQYLLALDTRIGGLDLVHANAGVTSSTLFKGSNPTSIKQRIDSVFSVNGNGCLNTVTPLIEPFKARGRGHFAITASIAAFYLPPDTLGYGASKAMVYRFARDLAHMMRPYGVHVTAICPGFVETNITRQTDEKIYEMSEQQAARIIERGIYNKEEIIAFPRHMYFLTWMVRNTPDCVVGFIYHHLRKPREWDLVG
;
A
#
# COMPACT_ATOMS: atom_id res chain seq x y z
N MET A 1 27.44 -34.79 -42.52
CA MET A 1 26.30 -33.85 -42.38
C MET A 1 26.32 -33.30 -40.96
N VAL A 2 27.12 -32.25 -40.73
CA VAL A 2 27.19 -31.58 -39.42
C VAL A 2 26.02 -30.60 -39.35
N ASN A 3 25.02 -30.97 -38.55
CA ASN A 3 23.86 -30.20 -38.11
C ASN A 3 23.88 -28.69 -38.43
N GLU A 4 23.29 -28.26 -39.55
CA GLU A 4 22.98 -26.85 -39.82
C GLU A 4 22.09 -26.24 -38.72
N THR A 5 21.30 -27.08 -38.05
CA THR A 5 20.50 -26.75 -36.85
C THR A 5 21.33 -26.27 -35.65
N ARG A 6 22.62 -26.60 -35.54
CA ARG A 6 23.47 -26.13 -34.41
C ARG A 6 23.92 -24.67 -34.53
N LEU A 7 23.97 -24.10 -35.73
CA LEU A 7 24.33 -22.69 -35.96
C LEU A 7 23.11 -21.76 -36.00
N LEU A 8 21.94 -22.29 -36.40
CA LEU A 8 20.68 -21.55 -36.44
C LEU A 8 20.19 -21.11 -35.06
N ALA A 9 20.29 -21.98 -34.04
CA ALA A 9 19.82 -21.66 -32.69
C ALA A 9 20.52 -20.42 -32.07
N PRO A 10 21.87 -20.34 -31.99
CA PRO A 10 22.54 -19.15 -31.44
C PRO A 10 22.31 -17.88 -32.27
N PHE A 11 22.17 -18.02 -33.60
CA PHE A 11 21.84 -16.89 -34.48
C PHE A 11 20.43 -16.36 -34.20
N LEU A 12 19.43 -17.23 -34.04
CA LEU A 12 18.06 -16.86 -33.67
C LEU A 12 18.01 -16.23 -32.26
N THR A 13 18.82 -16.71 -31.32
CA THR A 13 18.95 -16.10 -29.98
C THR A 13 19.51 -14.68 -30.07
N LEU A 14 20.58 -14.47 -30.85
CA LEU A 14 21.13 -13.14 -31.10
C LEU A 14 20.13 -12.21 -31.80
N LEU A 15 19.39 -12.72 -32.79
CA LEU A 15 18.35 -11.97 -33.49
C LEU A 15 17.22 -11.56 -32.52
N SER A 16 16.83 -12.46 -31.62
CA SER A 16 15.80 -12.17 -30.60
C SER A 16 16.26 -11.13 -29.58
N ALA A 17 17.52 -11.20 -29.13
CA ALA A 17 18.12 -10.21 -28.24
C ALA A 17 18.25 -8.84 -28.93
N ALA A 18 18.66 -8.81 -30.20
CA ALA A 18 18.72 -7.60 -31.01
C ALA A 18 17.32 -6.99 -31.23
N TRP A 19 16.30 -7.80 -31.49
CA TRP A 19 14.91 -7.34 -31.62
C TRP A 19 14.36 -6.74 -30.31
N LEU A 20 14.63 -7.38 -29.17
CA LEU A 20 14.26 -6.86 -27.85
C LEU A 20 14.92 -5.49 -27.58
N PHE A 21 16.20 -5.35 -27.94
CA PHE A 21 16.95 -4.12 -27.69
C PHE A 21 16.67 -3.00 -28.70
N MET A 22 16.46 -3.32 -29.98
CA MET A 22 16.28 -2.32 -31.04
C MET A 22 14.82 -1.90 -31.22
N VAL A 23 13.86 -2.74 -30.83
CA VAL A 23 12.43 -2.48 -31.06
C VAL A 23 11.68 -2.33 -29.74
N ILE A 24 11.72 -3.35 -28.87
CA ILE A 24 10.95 -3.30 -27.62
C ILE A 24 11.47 -2.22 -26.68
N PHE A 25 12.79 -2.10 -26.51
CA PHE A 25 13.37 -1.11 -25.60
C PHE A 25 13.05 0.34 -26.00
N PRO A 26 13.24 0.78 -27.27
CA PRO A 26 12.89 2.15 -27.67
C PRO A 26 11.40 2.43 -27.60
N VAL A 27 10.54 1.48 -28.00
CA VAL A 27 9.09 1.64 -27.88
C VAL A 27 8.67 1.76 -26.43
N SER A 28 9.19 0.90 -25.55
CA SER A 28 8.93 0.96 -24.11
C SER A 28 9.43 2.28 -23.50
N LEU A 29 10.59 2.76 -23.93
CA LEU A 29 11.15 4.03 -23.49
C LEU A 29 10.27 5.21 -23.95
N CYS A 30 9.82 5.22 -25.21
CA CYS A 30 8.88 6.23 -25.73
C CYS A 30 7.55 6.21 -24.99
N LEU A 31 6.98 5.03 -24.71
CA LEU A 31 5.75 4.89 -23.94
C LEU A 31 5.93 5.35 -22.50
N ALA A 32 7.07 5.03 -21.87
CA ALA A 32 7.41 5.51 -20.54
C ALA A 32 7.52 7.04 -20.52
N PHE A 33 8.17 7.65 -21.51
CA PHE A 33 8.21 9.10 -21.66
C PHE A 33 6.81 9.68 -21.88
N PHE A 34 6.01 9.10 -22.77
CA PHE A 34 4.63 9.54 -22.97
C PHE A 34 3.81 9.48 -21.68
N GLU A 35 3.93 8.41 -20.90
CA GLU A 35 3.26 8.24 -19.61
C GLU A 35 3.75 9.25 -18.56
N LEU A 36 5.06 9.54 -18.52
CA LEU A 36 5.65 10.57 -17.64
C LEU A 36 5.18 11.99 -18.01
N TYR A 37 5.00 12.28 -19.29
CA TYR A 37 4.61 13.60 -19.79
C TYR A 37 3.09 13.78 -19.97
N ARG A 38 2.30 12.69 -19.90
CA ARG A 38 0.84 12.75 -19.98
C ARG A 38 0.28 13.46 -18.76
N ARG A 39 -0.09 14.73 -18.93
CA ARG A 39 -0.82 15.49 -17.91
C ARG A 39 -2.22 14.92 -17.77
N LYS A 40 -2.65 14.65 -16.54
CA LYS A 40 -4.06 14.31 -16.25
C LYS A 40 -4.93 15.54 -16.48
N THR A 41 -6.12 15.32 -17.04
CA THR A 41 -7.06 16.41 -17.30
C THR A 41 -7.63 16.94 -15.98
N PRO A 42 -7.76 18.26 -15.79
CA PRO A 42 -8.25 18.86 -14.54
C PRO A 42 -9.64 18.34 -14.08
N SER A 43 -10.49 17.89 -15.01
CA SER A 43 -11.80 17.30 -14.70
C SER A 43 -11.74 15.96 -13.95
N GLU A 44 -10.58 15.29 -13.94
CA GLU A 44 -10.36 14.01 -13.23
C GLU A 44 -9.88 14.22 -11.77
N LEU A 45 -9.56 15.47 -11.39
CA LEU A 45 -8.90 15.79 -10.13
C LEU A 45 -9.89 16.47 -9.19
N GLN A 46 -10.42 15.72 -8.23
CA GLN A 46 -11.22 16.23 -7.13
C GLN A 46 -10.78 15.58 -5.83
N TYR A 47 -10.79 16.38 -4.75
CA TYR A 47 -10.57 15.83 -3.42
C TYR A 47 -11.77 14.98 -3.01
N PRO A 48 -11.53 13.78 -2.44
CA PRO A 48 -12.62 12.95 -1.93
C PRO A 48 -13.29 13.66 -0.74
N GLN A 49 -14.61 13.50 -0.62
CA GLN A 49 -15.40 14.10 0.46
C GLN A 49 -15.88 13.05 1.46
N LYS A 50 -16.18 11.83 1.00
CA LYS A 50 -16.61 10.70 1.84
C LYS A 50 -15.51 9.65 1.88
N ILE A 51 -14.79 9.60 2.99
CA ILE A 51 -13.55 8.84 3.13
C ILE A 51 -13.70 7.81 4.24
N LEU A 52 -13.39 6.55 3.94
CA LEU A 52 -13.26 5.50 4.94
C LEU A 52 -11.78 5.18 5.18
N ILE A 53 -11.36 5.06 6.44
CA ILE A 53 -9.98 4.74 6.82
C ILE A 53 -10.00 3.62 7.86
N THR A 54 -9.30 2.52 7.58
CA THR A 54 -9.05 1.45 8.56
C THR A 54 -7.69 1.63 9.23
N GLY A 55 -7.54 1.18 10.47
CA GLY A 55 -6.32 1.46 11.24
C GLY A 55 -6.17 2.95 11.52
N ALA A 56 -7.27 3.64 11.79
CA ALA A 56 -7.34 5.10 11.89
C ALA A 56 -6.91 5.64 13.28
N ALA A 57 -6.74 4.78 14.29
CA ALA A 57 -6.47 5.23 15.66
C ALA A 57 -5.00 5.61 15.92
N SER A 58 -4.09 5.36 14.97
CA SER A 58 -2.68 5.73 15.06
C SER A 58 -1.99 5.78 13.70
N GLY A 59 -0.72 6.18 13.67
CA GLY A 59 0.10 5.96 12.50
C GLY A 59 -0.26 6.85 11.33
N ILE A 60 0.02 6.32 10.14
CA ILE A 60 -0.39 6.90 8.86
C ILE A 60 -1.91 7.09 8.79
N GLY A 61 -2.71 6.19 9.37
CA GLY A 61 -4.17 6.27 9.34
C GLY A 61 -4.70 7.50 10.08
N GLU A 62 -4.21 7.73 11.30
CA GLU A 62 -4.49 8.95 12.07
C GLU A 62 -4.02 10.20 11.31
N ALA A 63 -2.78 10.20 10.83
CA ALA A 63 -2.20 11.36 10.16
C ALA A 63 -2.98 11.75 8.90
N ILE A 64 -3.51 10.78 8.15
CA ILE A 64 -4.36 11.01 6.98
C ILE A 64 -5.73 11.54 7.38
N ALA A 65 -6.37 10.97 8.41
CA ALA A 65 -7.67 11.45 8.89
C ALA A 65 -7.59 12.92 9.30
N VAL A 66 -6.58 13.27 10.10
CA VAL A 66 -6.34 14.64 10.57
C VAL A 66 -5.98 15.57 9.40
N LEU A 67 -5.18 15.09 8.44
CA LEU A 67 -4.81 15.88 7.26
C LEU A 67 -6.04 16.23 6.42
N TYR A 68 -6.91 15.27 6.09
CA TYR A 68 -8.13 15.54 5.33
C TYR A 68 -9.09 16.48 6.06
N ALA A 69 -9.25 16.32 7.37
CA ALA A 69 -10.04 17.26 8.17
C ALA A 69 -9.47 18.69 8.10
N ASN A 70 -8.15 18.83 8.25
CA ASN A 70 -7.47 20.11 8.21
C ASN A 70 -7.49 20.76 6.80
N SER A 71 -7.24 19.97 5.75
CA SER A 71 -7.20 20.46 4.37
C SER A 71 -8.59 20.82 3.85
N ALA A 72 -9.65 20.22 4.40
CA ALA A 72 -11.03 20.60 4.13
C ALA A 72 -11.40 21.94 4.78
N ALA A 73 -11.01 22.16 6.04
CA ALA A 73 -11.29 23.39 6.78
C ALA A 73 -10.54 24.62 6.26
N THR A 74 -9.30 24.43 5.84
CA THR A 74 -8.42 25.51 5.35
C THR A 74 -8.60 25.83 3.86
N ALA A 75 -9.39 25.04 3.13
CA ALA A 75 -9.71 25.31 1.74
C ALA A 75 -10.56 26.59 1.60
N THR A 76 -10.48 27.25 0.44
CA THR A 76 -11.30 28.42 0.11
C THR A 76 -12.09 28.15 -1.17
N PRO A 77 -13.43 27.96 -1.11
CA PRO A 77 -14.24 27.88 0.11
C PRO A 77 -13.95 26.60 0.94
N PRO A 78 -14.29 26.59 2.25
CA PRO A 78 -14.18 25.38 3.07
C PRO A 78 -14.96 24.23 2.44
N ARG A 79 -14.39 23.03 2.51
CA ARG A 79 -15.01 21.81 1.98
C ARG A 79 -15.64 21.02 3.11
N ASN A 80 -16.80 20.43 2.85
CA ASN A 80 -17.35 19.40 3.75
C ASN A 80 -16.62 18.09 3.49
N VAL A 81 -16.15 17.46 4.57
CA VAL A 81 -15.58 16.11 4.55
C VAL A 81 -16.26 15.25 5.61
N TYR A 82 -16.63 14.04 5.22
CA TYR A 82 -17.15 12.99 6.05
C TYR A 82 -16.10 11.88 6.17
N LEU A 83 -15.71 11.55 7.40
CA LEU A 83 -14.70 10.56 7.72
C LEU A 83 -15.37 9.40 8.48
N ALA A 84 -15.33 8.20 7.90
CA ALA A 84 -15.61 6.95 8.59
C ALA A 84 -14.28 6.34 9.07
N LEU A 85 -14.04 6.38 10.38
CA LEU A 85 -12.79 5.95 10.99
C LEU A 85 -12.98 4.60 11.70
N LEU A 86 -12.23 3.60 11.27
CA LEU A 86 -12.33 2.22 11.77
C LEU A 86 -11.01 1.81 12.43
N ASP A 87 -11.11 1.24 13.61
CA ASP A 87 -9.97 0.66 14.34
C ASP A 87 -10.46 -0.32 15.42
N ILE A 88 -9.57 -1.16 15.92
CA ILE A 88 -9.87 -2.06 17.05
C ILE A 88 -9.71 -1.35 18.41
N ASN A 89 -8.96 -0.24 18.47
CA ASN A 89 -8.73 0.51 19.70
C ASN A 89 -9.76 1.64 19.89
N PRO A 90 -10.78 1.48 20.76
CA PRO A 90 -11.85 2.48 20.91
C PRO A 90 -11.35 3.82 21.43
N THR A 91 -10.46 3.82 22.44
CA THR A 91 -9.99 5.04 23.10
C THR A 91 -9.14 5.89 22.16
N ALA A 92 -8.21 5.26 21.46
CA ALA A 92 -7.35 5.98 20.52
C ALA A 92 -8.15 6.45 19.29
N LEU A 93 -9.13 5.66 18.83
CA LEU A 93 -10.00 6.03 17.73
C LEU A 93 -10.85 7.28 18.06
N GLU A 94 -11.44 7.33 19.25
CA GLU A 94 -12.26 8.47 19.65
C GLU A 94 -11.43 9.77 19.77
N ARG A 95 -10.21 9.68 20.32
CA ARG A 95 -9.27 10.82 20.35
C ARG A 95 -9.00 11.38 18.94
N VAL A 96 -8.78 10.51 17.96
CA VAL A 96 -8.57 10.93 16.56
C VAL A 96 -9.84 11.56 16.00
N ALA A 97 -11.01 10.99 16.31
CA ALA A 97 -12.29 11.51 15.87
C ALA A 97 -12.57 12.91 16.43
N GLU A 98 -12.37 13.15 17.73
CA GLU A 98 -12.47 14.47 18.35
C GLU A 98 -11.53 15.48 17.69
N THR A 99 -10.28 15.07 17.43
CA THR A 99 -9.28 15.88 16.74
C THR A 99 -9.73 16.30 15.33
N CYS A 100 -10.41 15.40 14.62
CA CYS A 100 -10.96 15.66 13.28
C CYS A 100 -12.23 16.52 13.33
N ARG A 101 -13.14 16.27 14.28
CA ARG A 101 -14.36 17.08 14.49
C ARG A 101 -14.04 18.52 14.89
N ALA A 102 -13.02 18.71 15.72
CA ALA A 102 -12.52 20.05 16.09
C ALA A 102 -12.01 20.86 14.88
N ARG A 103 -11.69 20.18 13.76
CA ARG A 103 -11.33 20.78 12.48
C ARG A 103 -12.52 20.87 11.52
N GLY A 104 -13.76 20.68 11.98
CA GLY A 104 -14.97 20.85 11.17
C GLY A 104 -15.33 19.66 10.27
N ALA A 105 -14.61 18.53 10.36
CA ALA A 105 -15.01 17.30 9.66
C ALA A 105 -16.24 16.67 10.33
N GLN A 106 -17.12 16.07 9.53
CA GLN A 106 -18.11 15.11 10.03
C GLN A 106 -17.41 13.77 10.25
N VAL A 107 -17.53 13.19 11.44
CA VAL A 107 -16.78 11.97 11.78
C VAL A 107 -17.68 10.93 12.42
N GLU A 108 -17.72 9.75 11.80
CA GLU A 108 -18.30 8.53 12.34
C GLU A 108 -17.17 7.56 12.69
N THR A 109 -17.23 6.98 13.89
CA THR A 109 -16.29 5.96 14.35
C THR A 109 -16.98 4.61 14.41
N HIS A 110 -16.25 3.54 14.05
CA HIS A 110 -16.73 2.18 14.24
C HIS A 110 -15.59 1.30 14.75
N VAL A 111 -15.78 0.70 15.93
CA VAL A 111 -14.80 -0.19 16.53
C VAL A 111 -15.00 -1.57 15.94
N ILE A 112 -14.07 -2.00 15.10
CA ILE A 112 -14.19 -3.24 14.35
C ILE A 112 -12.82 -3.85 14.06
N ASP A 113 -12.74 -5.17 14.20
CA ASP A 113 -11.58 -5.94 13.77
C ASP A 113 -11.71 -6.23 12.27
N VAL A 114 -10.74 -5.78 11.48
CA VAL A 114 -10.72 -6.00 10.02
C VAL A 114 -10.65 -7.49 9.65
N THR A 115 -10.26 -8.37 10.57
CA THR A 115 -10.25 -9.82 10.35
C THR A 115 -11.65 -10.44 10.37
N ASP A 116 -12.65 -9.76 10.93
CA ASP A 116 -14.06 -10.18 10.88
C ASP A 116 -14.69 -9.76 9.53
N GLY A 117 -14.59 -10.65 8.55
CA GLY A 117 -15.12 -10.40 7.21
C GLY A 117 -16.62 -10.19 7.16
N ALA A 118 -17.40 -10.83 8.04
CA ALA A 118 -18.85 -10.70 8.05
C ALA A 118 -19.27 -9.33 8.59
N ALA A 119 -18.70 -8.92 9.73
CA ALA A 119 -18.94 -7.61 10.32
C ALA A 119 -18.49 -6.49 9.37
N MET A 120 -17.30 -6.63 8.76
CA MET A 120 -16.80 -5.65 7.78
C MET A 120 -17.73 -5.52 6.58
N ASN A 121 -18.14 -6.64 5.98
CA ASN A 121 -19.07 -6.62 4.84
C ASN A 121 -20.40 -5.93 5.18
N GLN A 122 -21.00 -6.30 6.32
CA GLN A 122 -22.27 -5.72 6.76
C GLN A 122 -22.15 -4.22 6.99
N TYR A 123 -21.13 -3.78 7.74
CA TYR A 123 -20.93 -2.38 8.05
C TYR A 123 -20.65 -1.55 6.79
N LEU A 124 -19.73 -2.00 5.93
CA LEU A 124 -19.31 -1.25 4.75
C LEU A 124 -20.45 -1.05 3.75
N LEU A 125 -21.25 -2.07 3.47
CA LEU A 125 -22.39 -1.97 2.57
C LEU A 125 -23.49 -1.04 3.13
N ALA A 126 -23.75 -1.15 4.44
CA ALA A 126 -24.73 -0.30 5.11
C ALA A 126 -24.29 1.18 5.13
N LEU A 127 -23.02 1.43 5.46
CA LEU A 127 -22.42 2.76 5.44
C LEU A 127 -22.49 3.36 4.03
N ASP A 128 -21.95 2.65 3.04
CA ASP A 128 -21.87 3.12 1.65
C ASP A 128 -23.25 3.46 1.09
N THR A 129 -24.26 2.63 1.38
CA THR A 129 -25.65 2.92 1.01
C THR A 129 -26.19 4.17 1.72
N ARG A 130 -26.03 4.24 3.05
CA ARG A 130 -26.58 5.31 3.89
C ARG A 130 -26.03 6.69 3.55
N ILE A 131 -24.74 6.80 3.21
CA ILE A 131 -24.10 8.10 2.90
C ILE A 131 -24.11 8.43 1.40
N GLY A 132 -24.77 7.62 0.58
CA GLY A 132 -24.87 7.82 -0.87
C GLY A 132 -23.55 7.59 -1.61
N GLY A 133 -22.76 6.62 -1.15
CA GLY A 133 -21.51 6.15 -1.76
C GLY A 133 -20.26 6.80 -1.21
N LEU A 134 -19.23 6.00 -0.92
CA LEU A 134 -17.88 6.42 -0.58
C LEU A 134 -17.12 6.92 -1.82
N ASP A 135 -16.28 7.94 -1.63
CA ASP A 135 -15.38 8.45 -2.67
C ASP A 135 -13.99 7.83 -2.57
N LEU A 136 -13.51 7.58 -1.35
CA LEU A 136 -12.20 6.99 -1.05
C LEU A 136 -12.32 5.94 0.06
N VAL A 137 -11.74 4.78 -0.18
CA VAL A 137 -11.56 3.71 0.82
C VAL A 137 -10.08 3.49 1.01
N HIS A 138 -9.58 3.84 2.20
CA HIS A 138 -8.20 3.62 2.59
C HIS A 138 -8.08 2.34 3.45
N ALA A 139 -7.73 1.23 2.78
CA ALA A 139 -7.35 -0.02 3.42
C ALA A 139 -5.92 0.11 4.00
N ASN A 140 -5.82 0.65 5.21
CA ASN A 140 -4.58 1.01 5.86
C ASN A 140 -4.21 0.12 7.05
N ALA A 141 -5.18 -0.53 7.70
CA ALA A 141 -4.93 -1.39 8.85
C ALA A 141 -3.79 -2.40 8.58
N GLY A 142 -2.87 -2.51 9.54
CA GLY A 142 -1.76 -3.43 9.41
C GLY A 142 -0.92 -3.55 10.68
N VAL A 143 -0.20 -4.66 10.79
CA VAL A 143 0.59 -5.07 11.95
C VAL A 143 1.88 -5.78 11.52
N THR A 144 2.86 -5.80 12.41
CA THR A 144 4.05 -6.66 12.36
C THR A 144 4.05 -7.67 13.50
N SER A 145 4.84 -8.73 13.37
CA SER A 145 5.03 -9.72 14.45
C SER A 145 5.51 -9.08 15.77
N SER A 146 6.27 -8.00 15.71
CA SER A 146 6.71 -7.25 16.90
C SER A 146 5.54 -6.53 17.58
N THR A 147 4.66 -5.88 16.80
CA THR A 147 3.48 -5.20 17.34
C THR A 147 2.44 -6.15 17.95
N LEU A 148 2.26 -7.36 17.39
CA LEU A 148 1.24 -8.31 17.87
C LEU A 148 1.62 -9.01 19.18
N PHE A 149 2.91 -9.33 19.37
CA PHE A 149 3.37 -10.22 20.46
C PHE A 149 4.23 -9.47 21.48
N LYS A 150 4.02 -8.17 21.66
CA LYS A 150 4.77 -7.36 22.63
C LYS A 150 4.67 -7.98 24.03
N GLY A 151 5.79 -8.47 24.57
CA GLY A 151 5.85 -9.08 25.91
C GLY A 151 5.32 -10.51 26.02
N SER A 152 5.04 -11.20 24.91
CA SER A 152 4.66 -12.62 24.90
C SER A 152 5.63 -13.43 24.04
N ASN A 153 6.01 -14.62 24.54
CA ASN A 153 6.71 -15.59 23.72
C ASN A 153 5.71 -16.21 22.73
N PRO A 154 6.03 -16.23 21.43
CA PRO A 154 5.15 -16.80 20.42
C PRO A 154 5.04 -18.30 20.57
N THR A 155 3.89 -18.85 20.26
CA THR A 155 3.62 -20.30 20.34
C THR A 155 4.13 -21.05 19.09
N SER A 156 4.48 -20.37 17.98
CA SER A 156 5.27 -20.89 16.83
C SER A 156 5.52 -19.81 15.75
N ILE A 157 6.48 -20.04 14.82
CA ILE A 157 6.68 -19.19 13.62
C ILE A 157 5.41 -19.13 12.75
N LYS A 158 4.74 -20.27 12.57
CA LYS A 158 3.54 -20.35 11.72
C LYS A 158 2.41 -19.46 12.24
N GLN A 159 2.11 -19.51 13.54
CA GLN A 159 1.06 -18.66 14.11
C GLN A 159 1.38 -17.17 13.97
N ARG A 160 2.64 -16.76 14.13
CA ARG A 160 3.02 -15.36 13.88
C ARG A 160 2.71 -14.93 12.44
N ILE A 161 3.03 -15.79 11.47
CA ILE A 161 2.75 -15.54 10.04
C ILE A 161 1.24 -15.46 9.81
N ASP A 162 0.48 -16.44 10.31
CA ASP A 162 -0.97 -16.50 10.15
C ASP A 162 -1.66 -15.24 10.72
N SER A 163 -1.27 -14.78 11.91
CA SER A 163 -1.83 -13.56 12.51
C SER A 163 -1.51 -12.30 11.70
N VAL A 164 -0.28 -12.16 11.21
CA VAL A 164 0.10 -11.03 10.36
C VAL A 164 -0.66 -11.06 9.03
N PHE A 165 -0.81 -12.23 8.41
CA PHE A 165 -1.60 -12.38 7.18
C PHE A 165 -3.09 -12.12 7.39
N SER A 166 -3.65 -12.53 8.54
CA SER A 166 -5.05 -12.28 8.85
C SER A 166 -5.35 -10.78 8.84
N VAL A 167 -4.52 -9.97 9.50
CA VAL A 167 -4.75 -8.52 9.53
C VAL A 167 -4.33 -7.85 8.22
N ASN A 168 -3.10 -8.05 7.76
CA ASN A 168 -2.55 -7.30 6.62
C ASN A 168 -3.15 -7.76 5.29
N GLY A 169 -3.37 -9.06 5.12
CA GLY A 169 -3.91 -9.66 3.92
C GLY A 169 -5.43 -9.71 3.95
N ASN A 170 -6.00 -10.56 4.82
CA ASN A 170 -7.45 -10.74 4.87
C ASN A 170 -8.17 -9.45 5.29
N GLY A 171 -7.63 -8.69 6.25
CA GLY A 171 -8.20 -7.40 6.62
C GLY A 171 -8.25 -6.39 5.47
N CYS A 172 -7.24 -6.37 4.60
CA CYS A 172 -7.28 -5.58 3.37
C CYS A 172 -8.39 -6.07 2.42
N LEU A 173 -8.49 -7.39 2.21
CA LEU A 173 -9.53 -7.97 1.36
C LEU A 173 -10.93 -7.65 1.89
N ASN A 174 -11.17 -7.87 3.18
CA ASN A 174 -12.42 -7.59 3.88
C ASN A 174 -12.81 -6.10 3.82
N THR A 175 -11.83 -5.20 3.69
CA THR A 175 -12.09 -3.76 3.51
C THR A 175 -12.48 -3.40 2.08
N VAL A 176 -11.88 -4.07 1.09
CA VAL A 176 -11.99 -3.68 -0.33
C VAL A 176 -13.11 -4.42 -1.04
N THR A 177 -13.19 -5.74 -0.89
CA THR A 177 -14.08 -6.59 -1.69
C THR A 177 -15.57 -6.26 -1.56
N PRO A 178 -16.11 -5.87 -0.39
CA PRO A 178 -17.53 -5.51 -0.29
C PRO A 178 -17.92 -4.30 -1.17
N LEU A 179 -16.96 -3.43 -1.47
CA LEU A 179 -17.19 -2.16 -2.15
C LEU A 179 -16.86 -2.20 -3.65
N ILE A 180 -16.39 -3.34 -4.17
CA ILE A 180 -16.06 -3.49 -5.60
C ILE A 180 -17.29 -3.26 -6.49
N GLU A 181 -18.37 -4.00 -6.27
CA GLU A 181 -19.58 -3.87 -7.08
C GLU A 181 -20.29 -2.51 -6.89
N PRO A 182 -20.43 -1.96 -5.67
CA PRO A 182 -20.92 -0.59 -5.48
C PRO A 182 -20.10 0.47 -6.25
N PHE A 183 -18.78 0.36 -6.27
CA PHE A 183 -17.91 1.30 -6.99
C PHE A 183 -18.05 1.15 -8.51
N LYS A 184 -18.12 -0.09 -9.02
CA LYS A 184 -18.37 -0.37 -10.44
C LYS A 184 -19.72 0.17 -10.89
N ALA A 185 -20.78 -0.07 -10.12
CA ALA A 185 -22.13 0.39 -10.44
C ALA A 185 -22.22 1.92 -10.52
N ARG A 186 -21.48 2.64 -9.66
CA ARG A 186 -21.43 4.10 -9.68
C ARG A 186 -20.50 4.69 -10.76
N GLY A 187 -19.62 3.89 -11.35
CA GLY A 187 -18.65 4.36 -12.32
C GLY A 187 -17.57 5.30 -11.75
N ARG A 188 -17.42 5.34 -10.41
CA ARG A 188 -16.49 6.23 -9.71
C ARG A 188 -16.11 5.69 -8.33
N GLY A 189 -14.92 6.06 -7.89
CA GLY A 189 -14.41 5.77 -6.55
C GLY A 189 -12.90 5.58 -6.56
N HIS A 190 -12.31 5.46 -5.38
CA HIS A 190 -10.87 5.25 -5.23
C HIS A 190 -10.56 4.29 -4.08
N PHE A 191 -9.84 3.21 -4.36
CA PHE A 191 -9.21 2.37 -3.33
C PHE A 191 -7.76 2.79 -3.11
N ALA A 192 -7.40 3.17 -1.89
CA ALA A 192 -6.03 3.39 -1.46
C ALA A 192 -5.62 2.23 -0.55
N ILE A 193 -4.63 1.43 -0.97
CA ILE A 193 -4.22 0.20 -0.29
C ILE A 193 -2.81 0.38 0.25
N THR A 194 -2.64 0.32 1.57
CA THR A 194 -1.32 0.46 2.21
C THR A 194 -0.54 -0.85 2.16
N ALA A 195 0.32 -0.98 1.16
CA ALA A 195 1.39 -1.95 1.06
C ALA A 195 2.64 -1.48 1.85
N SER A 196 3.84 -1.73 1.35
CA SER A 196 5.11 -1.26 1.92
C SER A 196 6.25 -1.46 0.93
N ILE A 197 7.36 -0.72 1.09
CA ILE A 197 8.62 -1.06 0.41
C ILE A 197 9.10 -2.47 0.79
N ALA A 198 8.72 -2.99 1.96
CA ALA A 198 8.96 -4.38 2.37
C ALA A 198 8.27 -5.42 1.47
N ALA A 199 7.38 -5.01 0.56
CA ALA A 199 6.86 -5.88 -0.50
C ALA A 199 7.93 -6.25 -1.55
N PHE A 200 9.00 -5.47 -1.65
CA PHE A 200 10.02 -5.59 -2.71
C PHE A 200 11.40 -5.97 -2.19
N TYR A 201 11.57 -6.00 -0.87
CA TYR A 201 12.84 -6.19 -0.21
C TYR A 201 12.63 -7.01 1.06
N LEU A 202 13.62 -7.81 1.45
CA LEU A 202 13.63 -8.57 2.70
C LEU A 202 14.40 -7.79 3.78
N PRO A 203 13.74 -7.01 4.66
CA PRO A 203 14.37 -6.66 5.91
C PRO A 203 14.59 -7.94 6.74
N PRO A 204 15.71 -8.05 7.48
CA PRO A 204 15.86 -9.08 8.50
C PRO A 204 14.62 -9.11 9.40
N ASP A 205 14.12 -10.30 9.73
CA ASP A 205 13.05 -10.56 10.72
C ASP A 205 11.58 -10.29 10.34
N THR A 206 11.21 -10.38 9.05
CA THR A 206 9.84 -10.01 8.61
C THR A 206 9.12 -10.98 7.66
N LEU A 207 9.39 -12.30 7.72
CA LEU A 207 8.81 -13.31 6.79
C LEU A 207 7.30 -13.13 6.53
N GLY A 208 6.47 -13.05 7.58
CA GLY A 208 5.03 -12.86 7.43
C GLY A 208 4.63 -11.45 6.94
N TYR A 209 5.34 -10.42 7.40
CA TYR A 209 5.03 -9.04 7.05
C TYR A 209 5.35 -8.74 5.59
N GLY A 210 6.58 -9.00 5.14
CA GLY A 210 6.97 -8.77 3.74
C GLY A 210 6.10 -9.54 2.76
N ALA A 211 5.81 -10.82 3.05
CA ALA A 211 4.92 -11.63 2.22
C ALA A 211 3.48 -11.09 2.19
N SER A 212 2.92 -10.66 3.33
CA SER A 212 1.59 -10.05 3.36
C SER A 212 1.53 -8.73 2.58
N LYS A 213 2.59 -7.90 2.64
CA LYS A 213 2.67 -6.63 1.92
C LYS A 213 2.91 -6.82 0.41
N ALA A 214 3.64 -7.87 0.02
CA ALA A 214 3.75 -8.28 -1.38
C ALA A 214 2.40 -8.76 -1.95
N MET A 215 1.65 -9.53 -1.17
CA MET A 215 0.30 -9.98 -1.54
C MET A 215 -0.63 -8.79 -1.79
N VAL A 216 -0.76 -7.84 -0.84
CA VAL A 216 -1.67 -6.70 -1.03
C VAL A 216 -1.18 -5.72 -2.10
N TYR A 217 0.14 -5.58 -2.30
CA TYR A 217 0.68 -4.81 -3.42
C TYR A 217 0.22 -5.40 -4.75
N ARG A 218 0.37 -6.72 -4.92
CA ARG A 218 -0.04 -7.39 -6.15
C ARG A 218 -1.56 -7.33 -6.34
N PHE A 219 -2.33 -7.56 -5.28
CA PHE A 219 -3.77 -7.40 -5.28
C PHE A 219 -4.19 -6.01 -5.75
N ALA A 220 -3.57 -4.94 -5.22
CA ALA A 220 -3.85 -3.57 -5.63
C ALA A 220 -3.57 -3.33 -7.12
N ARG A 221 -2.49 -3.89 -7.67
CA ARG A 221 -2.15 -3.78 -9.10
C ARG A 221 -3.16 -4.48 -10.00
N ASP A 222 -3.55 -5.70 -9.64
CA ASP A 222 -4.51 -6.48 -10.41
C ASP A 222 -5.91 -5.85 -10.33
N LEU A 223 -6.29 -5.35 -9.15
CA LEU A 223 -7.53 -4.61 -8.95
C LEU A 223 -7.54 -3.29 -9.75
N ALA A 224 -6.43 -2.55 -9.80
CA ALA A 224 -6.33 -1.34 -10.63
C ALA A 224 -6.66 -1.63 -12.09
N HIS A 225 -6.13 -2.73 -12.64
CA HIS A 225 -6.40 -3.15 -14.00
C HIS A 225 -7.88 -3.55 -14.20
N MET A 226 -8.43 -4.32 -13.26
CA MET A 226 -9.83 -4.75 -13.29
C MET A 226 -10.83 -3.58 -13.21
N MET A 227 -10.51 -2.57 -12.40
CA MET A 227 -11.43 -1.48 -12.05
C MET A 227 -11.36 -0.30 -13.03
N ARG A 228 -10.27 -0.18 -13.80
CA ARG A 228 -10.05 0.90 -14.76
C ARG A 228 -11.19 1.10 -15.79
N PRO A 229 -11.78 0.05 -16.41
CA PRO A 229 -12.89 0.23 -17.36
C PRO A 229 -14.15 0.82 -16.73
N TYR A 230 -14.28 0.74 -15.40
CA TYR A 230 -15.42 1.24 -14.64
C TYR A 230 -15.18 2.64 -14.06
N GLY A 231 -14.10 3.34 -14.44
CA GLY A 231 -13.81 4.69 -13.90
C GLY A 231 -13.41 4.70 -12.42
N VAL A 232 -13.03 3.54 -11.86
CA VAL A 232 -12.63 3.42 -10.46
C VAL A 232 -11.11 3.31 -10.37
N HIS A 233 -10.53 4.15 -9.51
CA HIS A 233 -9.09 4.21 -9.31
C HIS A 233 -8.63 3.30 -8.17
N VAL A 234 -7.43 2.76 -8.30
CA VAL A 234 -6.78 1.98 -7.25
C VAL A 234 -5.33 2.43 -7.14
N THR A 235 -4.89 2.68 -5.91
CA THR A 235 -3.54 3.13 -5.60
C THR A 235 -2.91 2.19 -4.59
N ALA A 236 -1.76 1.64 -4.95
CA ALA A 236 -0.88 0.94 -4.01
C ALA A 236 0.06 1.95 -3.35
N ILE A 237 -0.05 2.10 -2.03
CA ILE A 237 0.83 2.96 -1.24
C ILE A 237 1.95 2.08 -0.68
N CYS A 238 3.20 2.44 -0.95
CA CYS A 238 4.39 1.69 -0.54
C CYS A 238 5.29 2.58 0.34
N PRO A 239 4.96 2.75 1.63
CA PRO A 239 5.83 3.47 2.55
C PRO A 239 7.08 2.65 2.87
N GLY A 240 8.21 3.33 2.96
CA GLY A 240 9.45 2.87 3.59
C GLY A 240 9.40 3.10 5.09
N PHE A 241 10.53 3.51 5.67
CA PHE A 241 10.62 3.83 7.09
C PHE A 241 9.86 5.12 7.40
N VAL A 242 8.64 4.98 7.93
CA VAL A 242 7.82 6.06 8.47
C VAL A 242 7.71 5.81 9.96
N GLU A 243 8.09 6.78 10.78
CA GLU A 243 7.99 6.68 12.24
C GLU A 243 6.54 6.39 12.60
N THR A 244 6.26 5.14 12.98
CA THR A 244 4.92 4.69 13.38
C THR A 244 5.04 3.75 14.57
N ASN A 245 3.92 3.41 15.20
CA ASN A 245 3.91 2.34 16.22
C ASN A 245 4.47 1.00 15.71
N ILE A 246 4.48 0.79 14.39
CA ILE A 246 5.05 -0.38 13.70
C ILE A 246 6.58 -0.30 13.59
N THR A 247 7.15 0.86 13.22
CA THR A 247 8.61 1.01 12.98
C THR A 247 9.39 1.44 14.21
N ARG A 248 8.76 2.07 15.21
CA ARG A 248 9.40 2.51 16.47
C ARG A 248 10.11 1.39 17.24
N GLN A 249 9.88 0.14 16.85
CA GLN A 249 10.42 -1.07 17.48
C GLN A 249 11.63 -1.68 16.74
N THR A 250 12.04 -1.13 15.58
CA THR A 250 13.26 -1.54 14.88
C THR A 250 14.40 -0.56 15.17
N ASP A 251 15.61 -1.06 15.46
CA ASP A 251 16.79 -0.24 15.83
C ASP A 251 17.33 0.65 14.68
N GLU A 252 16.77 0.56 13.48
CA GLU A 252 17.18 1.34 12.31
C GLU A 252 16.55 2.73 12.28
N LYS A 253 16.89 3.58 13.27
CA LYS A 253 16.40 4.97 13.42
C LYS A 253 16.88 5.96 12.34
N ILE A 254 17.63 5.53 11.33
CA ILE A 254 18.50 6.44 10.56
C ILE A 254 17.75 7.16 9.41
N TYR A 255 16.51 6.77 9.06
CA TYR A 255 15.80 7.37 7.91
C TYR A 255 14.27 7.51 8.09
N GLU A 256 13.78 7.70 9.32
CA GLU A 256 12.34 7.77 9.57
C GLU A 256 11.71 9.12 9.16
N MET A 257 10.76 9.06 8.22
CA MET A 257 9.87 10.17 7.88
C MET A 257 8.73 10.28 8.91
N SER A 258 8.26 11.49 9.21
CA SER A 258 7.10 11.65 10.10
C SER A 258 5.80 11.16 9.45
N GLU A 259 4.85 10.68 10.25
CA GLU A 259 3.53 10.25 9.77
C GLU A 259 2.80 11.36 8.98
N GLN A 260 2.97 12.61 9.39
CA GLN A 260 2.36 13.78 8.73
C GLN A 260 3.02 14.07 7.38
N GLN A 261 4.33 13.86 7.25
CA GLN A 261 5.01 13.96 5.95
C GLN A 261 4.53 12.85 5.01
N ALA A 262 4.43 11.62 5.51
CA ALA A 262 3.89 10.49 4.75
C ALA A 262 2.45 10.75 4.28
N ALA A 263 1.58 11.23 5.18
CA ALA A 263 0.20 11.57 4.87
C ALA A 263 0.09 12.60 3.74
N ARG A 264 0.94 13.64 3.71
CA ARG A 264 0.95 14.64 2.63
C ARG A 264 1.35 14.06 1.28
N ILE A 265 2.34 13.15 1.26
CA ILE A 265 2.74 12.46 0.03
C ILE A 265 1.59 11.58 -0.47
N ILE A 266 0.93 10.87 0.44
CA ILE A 266 -0.21 10.00 0.14
C ILE A 266 -1.39 10.81 -0.39
N GLU A 267 -1.83 11.86 0.30
CA GLU A 267 -2.94 12.71 -0.13
C GLU A 267 -2.68 13.28 -1.53
N ARG A 268 -1.47 13.78 -1.78
CA ARG A 268 -1.08 14.31 -3.09
C ARG A 268 -1.13 13.25 -4.17
N GLY A 269 -0.60 12.06 -3.93
CA GLY A 269 -0.62 10.98 -4.92
C GLY A 269 -2.05 10.46 -5.16
N ILE A 270 -2.89 10.40 -4.12
CA ILE A 270 -4.32 10.04 -4.24
C ILE A 270 -5.04 11.10 -5.07
N TYR A 271 -4.83 12.38 -4.79
CA TYR A 271 -5.38 13.48 -5.57
C TYR A 271 -4.97 13.36 -7.03
N ASN A 272 -3.68 13.09 -7.29
CA ASN A 272 -3.13 12.85 -8.61
C ASN A 272 -3.53 11.52 -9.24
N LYS A 273 -4.33 10.66 -8.58
CA LYS A 273 -4.72 9.32 -9.05
C LYS A 273 -3.52 8.43 -9.42
N GLU A 274 -2.39 8.56 -8.72
CA GLU A 274 -1.20 7.76 -8.96
C GLU A 274 -1.49 6.28 -8.63
N GLU A 275 -1.13 5.34 -9.52
CA GLU A 275 -1.34 3.92 -9.23
C GLU A 275 -0.40 3.38 -8.16
N ILE A 276 0.77 4.00 -8.01
CA ILE A 276 1.79 3.63 -7.04
C ILE A 276 2.30 4.90 -6.38
N ILE A 277 2.14 4.99 -5.06
CA ILE A 277 2.73 6.05 -4.24
C ILE A 277 3.83 5.41 -3.40
N ALA A 278 5.09 5.56 -3.79
CA ALA A 278 6.22 4.97 -3.08
C ALA A 278 7.15 6.06 -2.53
N PHE A 279 7.50 5.95 -1.25
CA PHE A 279 8.39 6.90 -0.59
C PHE A 279 9.17 6.26 0.56
N PRO A 280 10.43 6.65 0.80
CA PRO A 280 11.17 7.65 0.04
C PRO A 280 11.61 7.13 -1.34
N ARG A 281 11.63 8.02 -2.35
CA ARG A 281 11.80 7.63 -3.77
C ARG A 281 13.12 6.91 -4.06
N HIS A 282 14.20 7.28 -3.37
CA HIS A 282 15.51 6.65 -3.53
C HIS A 282 15.51 5.18 -3.08
N MET A 283 14.78 4.84 -2.01
CA MET A 283 14.64 3.46 -1.57
C MET A 283 13.80 2.65 -2.56
N TYR A 284 12.71 3.23 -3.07
CA TYR A 284 11.91 2.56 -4.10
C TYR A 284 12.73 2.31 -5.38
N PHE A 285 13.59 3.25 -5.77
CA PHE A 285 14.52 3.05 -6.87
C PHE A 285 15.54 1.93 -6.57
N LEU A 286 16.07 1.86 -5.36
CA LEU A 286 16.96 0.78 -4.93
C LEU A 286 16.27 -0.58 -4.98
N THR A 287 15.04 -0.71 -4.48
CA THR A 287 14.31 -1.98 -4.56
C THR A 287 13.97 -2.37 -5.99
N TRP A 288 13.69 -1.39 -6.86
CA TRP A 288 13.57 -1.63 -8.29
C TRP A 288 14.88 -2.17 -8.89
N MET A 289 16.03 -1.60 -8.55
CA MET A 289 17.33 -2.12 -9.02
C MET A 289 17.54 -3.56 -8.55
N VAL A 290 17.33 -3.84 -7.27
CA VAL A 290 17.49 -5.19 -6.69
C VAL A 290 16.57 -6.19 -7.38
N ARG A 291 15.30 -5.85 -7.61
CA ARG A 291 14.33 -6.72 -8.29
C ARG A 291 14.70 -7.05 -9.74
N ASN A 292 15.38 -6.13 -10.43
CA ASN A 292 15.83 -6.36 -11.81
C ASN A 292 17.27 -6.93 -11.87
N THR A 293 17.89 -7.16 -10.71
CA THR A 293 19.20 -7.79 -10.62
C THR A 293 19.01 -9.32 -10.56
N PRO A 294 19.78 -10.11 -11.33
CA PRO A 294 19.69 -11.57 -11.28
C PRO A 294 19.90 -12.13 -9.86
N ASP A 295 19.11 -13.14 -9.49
CA ASP A 295 19.13 -13.73 -8.14
C ASP A 295 20.52 -14.21 -7.70
N CYS A 296 21.38 -14.64 -8.63
CA CYS A 296 22.74 -15.05 -8.33
C CYS A 296 23.60 -13.88 -7.80
N VAL A 297 23.42 -12.68 -8.34
CA VAL A 297 24.12 -11.47 -7.91
C VAL A 297 23.56 -10.98 -6.59
N VAL A 298 22.24 -10.98 -6.45
CA VAL A 298 21.56 -10.63 -5.19
C VAL A 298 22.00 -11.57 -4.08
N GLY A 299 21.97 -12.88 -4.32
CA GLY A 299 22.42 -13.91 -3.37
C GLY A 299 23.90 -13.77 -3.00
N PHE A 300 24.77 -13.46 -3.97
CA PHE A 300 26.18 -13.18 -3.71
C PHE A 300 26.36 -11.97 -2.78
N ILE A 301 25.67 -10.86 -3.06
CA ILE A 301 25.71 -9.64 -2.23
C ILE A 301 25.21 -9.94 -0.81
N TYR A 302 24.07 -10.62 -0.67
CA TYR A 302 23.51 -10.99 0.63
C TYR A 302 24.45 -11.89 1.43
N HIS A 303 25.12 -12.85 0.79
CA HIS A 303 26.05 -13.75 1.47
C HIS A 303 27.25 -13.00 2.07
N HIS A 304 27.78 -11.99 1.35
CA HIS A 304 28.99 -11.27 1.76
C HIS A 304 28.71 -10.04 2.65
N LEU A 305 27.49 -9.49 2.61
CA LEU A 305 27.08 -8.38 3.47
C LEU A 305 26.34 -8.82 4.74
N ARG A 306 26.05 -10.12 4.91
CA ARG A 306 25.35 -10.63 6.10
C ARG A 306 26.23 -10.45 7.33
N LYS A 307 25.79 -9.65 8.31
CA LYS A 307 26.29 -9.77 9.67
C LYS A 307 25.78 -11.09 10.29
N PRO A 308 26.60 -11.82 11.05
CA PRO A 308 26.15 -13.00 11.78
C PRO A 308 25.03 -12.60 12.77
N ARG A 309 24.00 -13.45 12.89
CA ARG A 309 22.81 -13.19 13.74
C ARG A 309 22.84 -14.07 14.99
N GLU A 310 22.07 -13.69 16.02
CA GLU A 310 21.97 -14.47 17.27
C GLU A 310 21.51 -15.93 17.06
N TRP A 311 20.70 -16.21 16.04
CA TRP A 311 20.26 -17.57 15.69
C TRP A 311 21.35 -18.41 14.98
N ASP A 312 22.45 -17.80 14.54
CA ASP A 312 23.61 -18.52 14.01
C ASP A 312 24.54 -19.01 15.16
N LEU A 313 24.30 -18.55 16.40
CA LEU A 313 25.09 -18.88 17.59
C LEU A 313 24.46 -19.98 18.45
N VAL A 314 23.30 -20.49 18.04
CA VAL A 314 22.63 -21.64 18.66
C VAL A 314 22.86 -22.85 17.75
N GLY A 315 24.12 -23.26 17.65
CA GLY A 315 24.57 -24.48 17.00
C GLY A 315 25.41 -25.30 17.95
#